data_AF-A0A8H5JR77-F1
#
_entry.id   AF-A0A8H5JR77-F1
#
_cell.length_a   1.000
_cell.length_b   1.000
_cell.length_c   1.000
_cell.angle_alpha   90.00
_cell.angle_beta   90.00
_cell.angle_gamma   90.00
#
_symmetry.space_group_name_H-M   'P 1'
#
loop_
_entity.id
_entity.type
_entity.pdbx_description
1 polymer ?
#
loop_
_entity_poly.entity_id
_entity_poly.type
_entity_poly.pdbx_seq_one_letter_code
_entity_poly.pdbx_strand_id
1 'polypeptide(L)'
;MNCIAVITHLLNEAMPFIRYVQGDYIPRPVNPAPSDITWSQIASIDGRLNDAFVNRDGRKVPAGSILDATYRWMFDCNLHLAQFEIVQRGVDLVEARVVLGQDTPPCRLHSSVAHLEDLLAACLEHPVRVQANALLAFPPKVGKRRPIRREFD
;
A
#
# COMPACT_ATOMS: atom_id res chain seq x y z
N MET A 1 -3.60 9.99 -15.32
CA MET A 1 -4.27 8.76 -15.81
C MET A 1 -3.39 7.59 -15.39
N ASN A 2 -3.87 6.73 -14.51
CA ASN A 2 -3.10 5.60 -13.98
C ASN A 2 -3.33 4.41 -14.90
N CYS A 3 -2.24 3.77 -15.33
CA CYS A 3 -2.29 2.62 -16.22
C CYS A 3 -1.59 1.43 -15.56
N ILE A 4 -2.03 0.22 -15.90
CA ILE A 4 -1.33 -1.01 -15.54
C ILE A 4 -0.15 -1.19 -16.49
N ALA A 5 1.01 -1.52 -15.95
CA ALA A 5 2.18 -1.85 -16.75
C ALA A 5 1.94 -3.10 -17.60
N VAL A 6 2.11 -2.95 -18.91
CA VAL A 6 2.05 -4.04 -19.90
C VAL A 6 3.38 -4.05 -20.65
N ILE A 7 4.08 -5.17 -20.63
CA ILE A 7 5.44 -5.29 -21.14
C ILE A 7 5.50 -6.26 -22.32
N THR A 8 6.41 -5.97 -23.26
CA THR A 8 6.79 -6.90 -24.33
C THR A 8 8.30 -6.98 -24.36
N HIS A 9 8.84 -8.20 -24.28
CA HIS A 9 10.26 -8.45 -24.49
C HIS A 9 10.59 -8.24 -25.96
N LEU A 10 11.59 -7.40 -26.23
CA LEU A 10 12.05 -7.13 -27.60
C LEU A 10 13.27 -7.96 -28.00
N LEU A 11 14.01 -8.50 -27.02
CA LEU A 11 15.34 -9.10 -27.24
C LEU A 11 15.49 -10.51 -26.64
N ASN A 12 14.51 -11.00 -25.86
CA ASN A 12 14.60 -12.33 -25.25
C ASN A 12 13.98 -13.38 -26.18
N GLU A 13 14.81 -14.16 -26.85
CA GLU A 13 14.39 -15.21 -27.79
C GLU A 13 13.99 -16.52 -27.10
N ALA A 14 14.55 -16.83 -25.92
CA ALA A 14 14.32 -18.10 -25.25
C ALA A 14 12.95 -18.18 -24.56
N MET A 15 12.51 -17.07 -23.95
CA MET A 15 11.21 -16.97 -23.27
C MET A 15 10.65 -15.54 -23.41
N PRO A 16 10.11 -15.17 -24.59
CA PRO A 16 9.56 -13.85 -24.82
C PRO A 16 8.23 -13.68 -24.09
N PHE A 17 8.08 -12.55 -23.40
CA PHE A 17 6.79 -12.08 -22.93
C PHE A 17 6.19 -11.13 -23.97
N ILE A 18 4.95 -11.37 -24.38
CA ILE A 18 4.24 -10.51 -25.34
C ILE A 18 3.00 -9.97 -24.66
N ARG A 19 2.89 -8.64 -24.56
CA ARG A 19 1.79 -7.94 -23.88
C ARG A 19 1.49 -8.51 -22.48
N TYR A 20 2.53 -8.84 -21.74
CA TYR A 20 2.42 -9.39 -20.40
C TYR A 20 1.92 -8.31 -19.43
N VAL A 21 0.80 -8.59 -18.77
CA VAL A 21 0.22 -7.70 -17.75
C VAL A 21 0.98 -7.91 -16.44
N GLN A 22 1.84 -6.96 -16.10
CA GLN A 22 2.68 -7.04 -14.90
C GLN A 22 1.88 -6.84 -13.61
N GLY A 23 0.76 -6.11 -13.70
CA GLY A 23 -0.11 -5.81 -12.57
C GLY A 23 0.38 -4.67 -11.69
N ASP A 24 1.40 -3.92 -12.09
CA ASP A 24 1.89 -2.75 -11.36
C ASP A 24 1.19 -1.47 -11.85
N TYR A 25 0.81 -0.58 -10.93
CA TYR A 25 0.28 0.74 -11.26
C TYR A 25 1.40 1.74 -11.53
N ILE A 26 1.40 2.32 -12.74
CA ILE A 26 2.45 3.26 -13.18
C ILE A 26 1.82 4.57 -13.70
N PRO A 27 1.69 5.61 -12.87
CA PRO A 27 1.27 6.93 -13.35
C PRO A 27 2.34 7.55 -14.25
N ARG A 28 1.89 8.34 -15.22
CA ARG A 28 2.78 9.18 -16.03
C ARG A 28 3.03 10.51 -15.32
N PRO A 29 4.25 11.07 -15.39
CA PRO A 29 4.53 12.38 -14.81
C PRO A 29 3.73 13.45 -15.57
N VAL A 30 3.17 14.40 -14.83
CA VAL A 30 2.51 15.59 -15.42
C VAL A 30 3.55 16.43 -16.14
N ASN A 31 4.73 16.61 -15.52
CA ASN A 31 5.88 17.30 -16.08
C ASN A 31 7.07 16.33 -16.10
N PRO A 32 7.41 15.71 -17.24
CA PRO A 32 8.59 14.88 -17.38
C PRO A 32 9.86 15.68 -17.08
N ALA A 33 10.86 15.04 -16.47
CA ALA A 33 12.14 15.69 -16.21
C ALA A 33 12.94 15.88 -17.51
N PRO A 34 13.73 16.95 -17.64
CA PRO A 34 14.61 17.13 -18.79
C PRO A 34 15.64 15.98 -18.84
N SER A 35 15.83 15.42 -20.03
CA SER A 35 16.76 14.32 -20.29
C SER A 35 17.17 14.34 -21.75
N ASP A 36 18.43 13.99 -22.04
CA ASP A 36 18.92 13.81 -23.41
C ASP A 36 18.42 12.49 -24.04
N ILE A 37 17.69 11.67 -23.26
CA ILE A 37 17.09 10.41 -23.69
C ILE A 37 15.60 10.61 -23.97
N THR A 38 15.15 10.27 -25.17
CA THR A 38 13.77 10.47 -25.64
C THR A 38 12.79 9.35 -25.22
N TRP A 39 13.10 8.61 -24.16
CA TRP A 39 12.23 7.53 -23.68
C TRP A 39 11.09 8.07 -22.82
N SER A 40 9.95 7.37 -22.84
CA SER A 40 8.82 7.70 -21.98
C SER A 40 9.19 7.52 -20.50
N GLN A 41 8.78 8.48 -19.66
CA GLN A 41 9.03 8.45 -18.21
C GLN A 41 7.79 7.96 -17.45
N ILE A 42 8.02 7.23 -16.37
CA ILE A 42 7.01 6.90 -15.36
C ILE A 42 7.28 7.74 -14.11
N ALA A 43 6.23 8.21 -13.43
CA ALA A 43 6.39 9.05 -12.24
C ALA A 43 6.77 8.22 -11.01
N SER A 44 6.15 7.05 -10.85
CA SER A 44 6.30 6.16 -9.71
C SER A 44 5.79 4.75 -10.04
N ILE A 45 6.02 3.81 -9.13
CA ILE A 45 5.36 2.50 -9.10
C ILE A 45 4.51 2.46 -7.82
N ASP A 46 3.20 2.63 -7.95
CA ASP A 46 2.28 2.88 -6.81
C ASP A 46 1.81 1.60 -6.10
N GLY A 47 2.32 0.44 -6.56
CA GLY A 47 2.04 -0.87 -5.99
C GLY A 47 1.44 -1.85 -6.98
N ARG A 48 1.10 -3.04 -6.48
CA ARG A 48 0.51 -4.13 -7.26
C ARG A 48 -1.01 -4.12 -7.19
N LEU A 49 -1.65 -4.45 -8.29
CA LEU A 49 -3.09 -4.67 -8.42
C LEU A 49 -3.63 -5.66 -7.37
N ASN A 50 -2.84 -6.67 -7.03
CA ASN A 50 -3.24 -7.74 -6.10
C ASN A 50 -3.20 -7.31 -4.64
N ASP A 51 -2.40 -6.29 -4.32
CA ASP A 51 -2.24 -5.78 -2.96
C ASP A 51 -3.13 -4.53 -2.72
N ALA A 52 -3.90 -4.11 -3.74
CA ALA A 52 -4.81 -2.97 -3.65
C ALA A 52 -5.99 -3.28 -2.71
N PHE A 53 -6.35 -2.28 -1.89
CA PHE A 53 -7.60 -2.30 -1.14
C PHE A 53 -8.76 -2.07 -2.10
N VAL A 54 -9.96 -2.45 -1.69
CA VAL A 54 -11.19 -2.17 -2.44
C VAL A 54 -12.15 -1.37 -1.60
N ASN A 55 -12.81 -0.40 -2.21
CA ASN A 55 -13.90 0.31 -1.54
C ASN A 55 -15.26 -0.36 -1.75
N ARG A 56 -16.30 0.21 -1.13
CA ARG A 56 -17.68 -0.29 -1.22
C ARG A 56 -18.24 -0.26 -2.65
N ASP A 57 -17.74 0.61 -3.51
CA ASP A 57 -18.10 0.69 -4.93
C ASP A 57 -17.26 -0.27 -5.81
N GLY A 58 -16.39 -1.09 -5.21
CA GLY A 58 -15.50 -2.02 -5.92
C GLY A 58 -14.28 -1.35 -6.57
N ARG A 59 -14.06 -0.05 -6.35
CA ARG A 59 -12.88 0.67 -6.81
C ARG A 59 -11.63 0.18 -6.08
N LYS A 60 -10.57 -0.07 -6.83
CA LYS A 60 -9.26 -0.45 -6.28
C LYS A 60 -8.47 0.78 -5.85
N VAL A 61 -8.05 0.81 -4.59
CA VAL A 61 -7.16 1.80 -4.02
C VAL A 61 -5.75 1.22 -3.96
N PRO A 62 -4.75 1.81 -4.64
CA PRO A 62 -3.39 1.28 -4.67
C PRO A 62 -2.79 1.13 -3.27
N ALA A 63 -1.98 0.08 -3.08
CA ALA A 63 -1.29 -0.16 -1.82
C ALA A 63 -0.41 1.02 -1.39
N GLY A 64 0.16 1.78 -2.34
CA GLY A 64 0.91 3.01 -2.06
C GLY A 64 0.08 4.05 -1.30
N SER A 65 -1.18 4.27 -1.68
CA SER A 65 -2.06 5.24 -1.00
C SER A 65 -2.33 4.84 0.46
N ILE A 66 -2.52 3.54 0.72
CA ILE A 66 -2.71 3.03 2.09
C ILE A 66 -1.40 3.15 2.89
N LEU A 67 -0.27 2.91 2.24
CA LEU A 67 1.04 3.06 2.85
C LEU A 67 1.33 4.52 3.25
N ASP A 68 1.00 5.48 2.39
CA ASP A 68 1.13 6.91 2.67
C ASP A 68 0.23 7.34 3.85
N ALA A 69 -1.02 6.87 3.88
CA ALA A 69 -1.92 7.07 5.03
C ALA A 69 -1.33 6.48 6.32
N THR A 70 -0.69 5.31 6.24
CA THR A 70 -0.05 4.67 7.39
C THR A 70 1.14 5.49 7.89
N TYR A 71 2.00 5.99 6.99
CA TYR A 71 3.11 6.87 7.38
C TYR A 71 2.62 8.19 7.98
N ARG A 72 1.54 8.75 7.44
CA ARG A 72 0.91 9.95 7.97
C ARG A 72 0.36 9.73 9.38
N TRP A 73 -0.33 8.61 9.61
CA TRP A 73 -0.79 8.19 10.94
C TRP A 73 0.37 8.05 11.93
N MET A 74 1.48 7.41 11.51
CA MET A 74 2.67 7.27 12.34
C MET A 74 3.25 8.63 12.75
N PHE A 75 3.33 9.56 11.80
CA PHE A 75 3.86 10.90 12.02
C PHE A 75 2.94 11.76 12.91
N ASP A 76 1.66 11.88 12.55
CA ASP A 76 0.71 12.76 13.23
C ASP A 76 0.46 12.33 14.68
N CYS A 77 0.52 11.02 14.97
CA CYS A 77 0.28 10.48 16.31
C CYS A 77 1.57 10.19 17.09
N ASN A 78 2.75 10.51 16.54
CA ASN A 78 4.06 10.19 17.13
C ASN A 78 4.17 8.70 17.53
N LEU A 79 3.78 7.82 16.61
CA LEU A 79 3.79 6.37 16.75
C LEU A 79 5.05 5.80 16.12
N HIS A 80 5.97 5.37 16.95
CA HIS A 80 7.16 4.66 16.48
C HIS A 80 6.83 3.17 16.39
N LEU A 81 6.54 2.71 15.18
CA LEU A 81 6.30 1.29 14.88
C LEU A 81 7.58 0.67 14.34
N ALA A 82 8.05 -0.41 14.96
CA ALA A 82 9.21 -1.15 14.47
C ALA A 82 8.87 -1.95 13.21
N GLN A 83 7.65 -2.52 13.17
CA GLN A 83 7.11 -3.26 12.02
C GLN A 83 5.60 -3.10 12.00
N PHE A 84 4.99 -3.15 10.82
CA PHE A 84 3.53 -3.12 10.69
C PHE A 84 3.04 -3.89 9.45
N GLU A 85 1.78 -4.30 9.54
CA GLU A 85 0.96 -4.74 8.40
C GLU A 85 -0.44 -4.15 8.54
N ILE A 86 -0.94 -3.52 7.47
CA ILE A 86 -2.32 -3.05 7.37
C ILE A 86 -3.05 -3.99 6.42
N VAL A 87 -4.04 -4.69 6.96
CA VAL A 87 -4.73 -5.78 6.27
C VAL A 87 -6.20 -5.44 6.15
N GLN A 88 -6.71 -5.32 4.92
CA GLN A 88 -8.14 -5.22 4.71
C GLN A 88 -8.78 -6.62 4.90
N ARG A 89 -9.70 -6.74 5.86
CA ARG A 89 -10.40 -7.99 6.24
C ARG A 89 -11.83 -8.06 5.73
N GLY A 90 -12.37 -6.92 5.33
CA GLY A 90 -13.65 -6.75 4.68
C GLY A 90 -13.72 -5.33 4.12
N VAL A 91 -14.75 -5.03 3.34
CA VAL A 91 -14.93 -3.70 2.75
C VAL A 91 -14.79 -2.60 3.81
N ASP A 92 -15.51 -2.76 4.93
CA ASP A 92 -15.55 -1.78 6.02
C ASP A 92 -14.63 -2.13 7.21
N LEU A 93 -13.73 -3.11 7.08
CA LEU A 93 -12.92 -3.63 8.18
C LEU A 93 -11.44 -3.72 7.81
N VAL A 94 -10.61 -3.02 8.58
CA VAL A 94 -9.15 -3.03 8.45
C VAL A 94 -8.52 -3.49 9.77
N GLU A 95 -7.50 -4.34 9.66
CA GLU A 95 -6.69 -4.79 10.78
C GLU A 95 -5.31 -4.15 10.70
N ALA A 96 -4.92 -3.43 11.74
CA ALA A 96 -3.58 -2.84 11.89
C ALA A 96 -2.76 -3.72 12.83
N ARG A 97 -1.88 -4.55 12.27
CA ARG A 97 -0.95 -5.39 13.04
C ARG A 97 0.34 -4.64 13.21
N VAL A 98 0.81 -4.45 14.43
CA VAL A 98 1.99 -3.61 14.68
C VAL A 98 2.91 -4.23 15.72
N VAL A 99 4.21 -4.06 15.53
CA VAL A 99 5.21 -4.24 16.60
C VAL A 99 5.61 -2.84 17.02
N LEU A 100 5.37 -2.50 18.28
CA LEU A 100 5.69 -1.18 18.82
C LEU A 100 7.21 -1.02 18.97
N GLY A 101 7.71 0.18 18.66
CA GLY A 101 9.05 0.59 19.06
C GLY A 101 9.14 0.75 20.57
N GLN A 102 10.36 0.69 21.12
CA GLN A 102 10.58 0.68 22.57
C GLN A 102 9.96 1.89 23.30
N ASP A 103 9.86 3.04 22.63
CA ASP A 103 9.35 4.29 23.21
C ASP A 103 7.84 4.52 23.01
N THR A 104 7.12 3.54 22.44
CA THR A 104 5.69 3.67 22.16
C THR A 104 4.85 2.84 23.14
N PRO A 105 4.13 3.48 24.08
CA PRO A 105 3.26 2.76 24.99
C PRO A 105 2.01 2.23 24.25
N PRO A 106 1.48 1.04 24.61
CA PRO A 106 0.30 0.47 23.95
C PRO A 106 -0.94 1.37 23.97
N CYS A 107 -1.10 2.23 24.98
CA CYS A 107 -2.22 3.17 25.05
C CYS A 107 -2.20 4.19 23.88
N ARG A 108 -1.01 4.58 23.39
CA ARG A 108 -0.87 5.52 22.26
C ARG A 108 -1.42 4.93 20.98
N LEU A 109 -1.18 3.64 20.75
CA LEU A 109 -1.76 2.89 19.63
C LEU A 109 -3.29 2.97 19.70
N HIS A 110 -3.89 2.62 20.84
CA HIS A 110 -5.35 2.62 21.00
C HIS A 110 -5.97 4.01 20.84
N SER A 111 -5.35 5.06 21.39
CA SER A 111 -5.85 6.44 21.24
C SER A 111 -5.75 6.98 19.81
N SER A 112 -4.90 6.38 18.98
CA SER A 112 -4.64 6.83 17.61
C SER A 112 -5.51 6.14 16.55
N VAL A 113 -6.29 5.14 16.93
CA VAL A 113 -7.07 4.30 16.00
C VAL A 113 -8.04 5.14 15.18
N ALA A 114 -8.74 6.09 15.82
CA ALA A 114 -9.69 6.96 15.13
C ALA A 114 -9.02 7.80 14.03
N HIS A 115 -7.78 8.27 14.24
CA HIS A 115 -7.05 9.02 13.20
C HIS A 115 -6.71 8.14 12.00
N LEU A 116 -6.37 6.87 12.24
CA LEU A 116 -6.16 5.92 11.14
C LEU A 116 -7.47 5.61 10.41
N GLU A 117 -8.59 5.48 11.13
CA GLU A 117 -9.92 5.32 10.52
C GLU A 117 -10.26 6.49 9.60
N ASP A 118 -10.02 7.73 10.03
CA ASP A 118 -10.26 8.95 9.23
C ASP A 118 -9.39 8.98 7.96
N LEU A 119 -8.09 8.70 8.10
CA LEU A 119 -7.17 8.66 6.96
C LEU A 119 -7.54 7.57 5.95
N LEU A 120 -7.88 6.38 6.43
CA LEU A 120 -8.31 5.29 5.57
C LEU A 120 -9.68 5.57 4.93
N ALA A 121 -10.60 6.20 5.65
CA ALA A 121 -11.89 6.61 5.11
C ALA A 121 -11.73 7.61 3.96
N ALA A 122 -10.76 8.52 4.05
CA ALA A 122 -10.43 9.44 2.95
C ALA A 122 -9.87 8.69 1.73
N CYS A 123 -9.00 7.70 1.92
CA CYS A 123 -8.47 6.88 0.82
C CYS A 123 -9.55 6.00 0.16
N LEU A 124 -10.42 5.42 0.99
CA LEU A 124 -11.40 4.42 0.59
C LEU A 124 -12.76 5.04 0.23
N GLU A 125 -12.97 6.32 0.52
CA GLU A 125 -14.20 7.07 0.24
C GLU A 125 -15.45 6.49 0.95
N HIS A 126 -15.24 5.79 2.06
CA HIS A 126 -16.29 5.34 2.96
C HIS A 126 -15.69 5.06 4.36
N PRO A 127 -16.50 5.14 5.43
CA PRO A 127 -16.03 4.84 6.78
C PRO A 127 -15.56 3.39 6.90
N VAL A 128 -14.45 3.19 7.60
CA VAL A 128 -13.92 1.87 7.93
C VAL A 128 -13.65 1.77 9.42
N ARG A 129 -13.79 0.55 9.95
CA ARG A 129 -13.38 0.23 11.32
C ARG A 129 -11.98 -0.34 11.33
N VAL A 130 -11.14 0.14 12.24
CA VAL A 130 -9.79 -0.38 12.44
C VAL A 130 -9.70 -1.21 13.72
N GLN A 131 -9.16 -2.42 13.58
CA GLN A 131 -8.75 -3.27 14.70
C GLN A 131 -7.23 -3.20 14.86
N ALA A 132 -6.75 -2.49 15.88
CA ALA A 132 -5.33 -2.36 16.15
C ALA A 132 -4.83 -3.46 17.09
N ASN A 133 -3.90 -4.29 16.59
CA ASN A 133 -3.34 -5.44 17.28
C ASN A 133 -1.84 -5.25 17.46
N ALA A 134 -1.40 -5.05 18.71
CA ALA A 134 0.02 -5.04 19.06
C ALA A 134 0.54 -6.49 19.16
N LEU A 135 1.55 -6.81 18.35
CA LEU A 135 2.23 -8.09 18.31
C LEU A 135 3.58 -8.01 19.02
N LEU A 136 4.02 -9.13 19.58
CA LEU A 136 5.39 -9.26 20.12
C LEU A 136 6.43 -9.25 18.99
N ALA A 137 6.15 -9.99 17.91
CA ALA A 137 6.98 -10.04 16.72
C ALA A 137 6.17 -10.55 15.52
N PHE A 138 6.58 -10.19 14.31
CA PHE A 138 6.13 -10.88 13.10
C PHE A 138 6.95 -12.15 12.86
N PRO A 139 6.37 -13.17 12.19
CA PRO A 139 7.11 -14.35 11.80
C PRO A 139 8.34 -13.99 10.93
N PRO A 140 9.41 -14.81 10.98
CA PRO A 140 10.58 -14.63 10.13
C PRO A 140 10.18 -14.58 8.66
N LYS A 141 10.75 -13.62 7.94
CA LYS A 141 10.36 -13.33 6.57
C LYS A 141 11.14 -14.19 5.58
N VAL A 142 10.45 -14.75 4.59
CA VAL A 142 11.04 -15.30 3.36
C VAL A 142 10.61 -14.41 2.19
N GLY A 143 11.53 -13.72 1.51
CA GLY A 143 11.24 -12.89 0.32
C GLY A 143 11.01 -11.39 0.58
N LYS A 144 10.09 -10.75 -0.17
CA LYS A 144 9.71 -9.31 -0.06
C LYS A 144 8.56 -9.11 0.94
N ARG A 145 8.54 -8.00 1.67
CA ARG A 145 7.55 -7.75 2.76
C ARG A 145 6.41 -7.00 2.10
N ARG A 146 5.18 -7.41 2.37
CA ARG A 146 3.98 -6.76 1.87
C ARG A 146 3.27 -6.15 3.07
N PRO A 147 3.58 -4.90 3.43
CA PRO A 147 2.98 -4.27 4.60
C PRO A 147 1.51 -3.98 4.38
N ILE A 148 1.06 -3.85 3.13
CA ILE A 148 -0.35 -3.64 2.78
C ILE A 148 -0.87 -4.92 2.13
N ARG A 149 -1.99 -5.45 2.63
CA ARG A 149 -2.61 -6.67 2.09
C ARG A 149 -4.12 -6.60 2.12
N ARG A 150 -4.74 -7.34 1.21
CA ARG A 150 -6.17 -7.61 1.22
C ARG A 150 -6.38 -9.11 1.44
N GLU A 151 -7.16 -9.47 2.44
CA GLU A 151 -7.39 -10.86 2.87
C GLU A 151 -8.90 -11.11 3.06
N PHE A 152 -9.66 -10.88 2.00
CA PHE A 152 -11.05 -11.30 1.82
C PHE A 152 -11.38 -11.32 0.32
N ASP A 153 -12.44 -12.04 -0.03
CA ASP A 153 -12.86 -12.28 -1.42
C ASP A 153 -13.61 -11.08 -2.02
#